data_AF-A0A2D0L378-F1
#
_entry.id   AF-A0A2D0L378-F1
#
_cell.length_a   1.000
_cell.length_b   1.000
_cell.length_c   1.000
_cell.angle_alpha   90.00
_cell.angle_beta   90.00
_cell.angle_gamma   90.00
#
_symmetry.space_group_name_H-M   'P 1'
#
loop_
_entity.id
_entity.type
_entity.pdbx_description
1 polymer ?
#
loop_
_entity_poly.entity_id
_entity_poly.type
_entity_poly.pdbx_seq_one_letter_code
_entity_poly.pdbx_strand_id
1 'polypeptide(L)'
;MKNKNEITPKKEMDVFPEPNISEYKDDNFNNKCELMYEKKSPQIFSKISHNISYKLRAKDGSLLAMDRKGIISGKRYVFFAKDIPFHTNDVVIIKFYGDPSEGGQLVTGYKENKYDKYFLYANGPETSWNWIYWDKAGESSKELLIRMRVEYAGQSIVGDLYKLIWDNNGTDMFLCRADDEWGYVSSKDYTLFTFESCFIDQNDIFEKLKNTWPTAEIYFHMKKQNYEAISNITINEIYNESGLDKYKIRDYSFTSEDFCYVYKSEASKHAYNKELTHGYAVGIMYFTQNDNTIGAVNVFIDSSLDVYIFNPEFRSIIKVKDWDYPPSKIIM
;
A
#
# COMPACT_ATOMS: atom_id res chain seq x y z
N MET A 1 6.07 -77.07 28.82
CA MET A 1 6.57 -75.85 28.16
C MET A 1 5.63 -74.70 28.48
N LYS A 2 6.22 -73.63 29.04
CA LYS A 2 5.82 -72.22 29.23
C LYS A 2 4.34 -71.77 29.13
N ASN A 3 3.91 -71.19 30.26
CA ASN A 3 2.93 -70.10 30.43
C ASN A 3 3.07 -68.96 29.40
N LYS A 4 1.97 -68.28 29.06
CA LYS A 4 1.58 -66.97 29.65
C LYS A 4 0.36 -66.38 28.94
N ASN A 5 -0.52 -65.80 29.75
CA ASN A 5 -1.48 -64.76 29.36
C ASN A 5 -0.77 -63.66 28.57
N GLU A 6 -1.36 -63.24 27.45
CA GLU A 6 -1.22 -61.87 26.97
C GLU A 6 -2.59 -61.34 26.52
N ILE A 7 -2.94 -60.24 27.17
CA ILE A 7 -4.09 -59.37 26.93
C ILE A 7 -3.71 -58.49 25.75
N THR A 8 -4.44 -58.57 24.63
CA THR A 8 -4.31 -57.60 23.54
C THR A 8 -5.34 -56.49 23.72
N PRO A 9 -4.97 -55.19 23.67
CA PRO A 9 -5.92 -54.09 23.83
C PRO A 9 -6.78 -53.91 22.58
N LYS A 10 -8.03 -53.48 22.82
CA LYS A 10 -8.96 -52.92 21.82
C LYS A 10 -8.33 -51.77 21.05
N LYS A 11 -8.59 -51.72 19.74
CA LYS A 11 -9.13 -50.53 19.08
C LYS A 11 -9.95 -50.98 17.86
N GLU A 12 -11.27 -51.04 18.03
CA GLU A 12 -12.19 -50.86 16.91
C GLU A 12 -11.84 -49.49 16.29
N MET A 13 -11.41 -49.49 15.03
CA MET A 13 -11.43 -48.27 14.24
C MET A 13 -12.89 -48.00 13.91
N ASP A 14 -13.45 -46.95 14.50
CA ASP A 14 -14.65 -46.31 13.97
C ASP A 14 -14.35 -45.92 12.52
N VAL A 15 -14.95 -46.67 11.59
CA VAL A 15 -15.00 -46.30 10.18
C VAL A 15 -15.92 -45.09 10.10
N PHE A 16 -15.34 -43.89 10.03
CA PHE A 16 -16.07 -42.70 9.65
C PHE A 16 -16.63 -42.91 8.24
N PRO A 17 -17.94 -42.72 8.01
CA PRO A 17 -18.47 -42.78 6.66
C PRO A 17 -17.90 -41.62 5.84
N GLU A 18 -17.37 -41.94 4.65
CA GLU A 18 -17.01 -40.92 3.67
C GLU A 18 -18.25 -40.09 3.32
N PRO A 19 -18.16 -38.75 3.23
CA PRO A 19 -19.28 -37.93 2.81
C PRO A 19 -19.59 -38.23 1.34
N ASN A 20 -20.83 -38.68 1.10
CA ASN A 20 -21.37 -38.96 -0.20
C ASN A 20 -21.64 -37.62 -0.94
N ILE A 21 -20.70 -37.18 -1.78
CA ILE A 21 -20.79 -35.94 -2.56
C ILE A 21 -21.66 -36.16 -3.82
N SER A 22 -22.94 -36.52 -3.64
CA SER A 22 -23.87 -36.67 -4.77
C SER A 22 -25.26 -36.08 -4.58
N GLU A 23 -25.51 -35.34 -3.48
CA GLU A 23 -26.78 -34.63 -3.28
C GLU A 23 -26.59 -33.16 -2.90
N TYR A 24 -25.99 -32.38 -3.81
CA TYR A 24 -26.24 -30.94 -3.90
C TYR A 24 -26.30 -30.56 -5.39
N LYS A 25 -27.42 -30.90 -6.02
CA LYS A 25 -27.84 -30.24 -7.26
C LYS A 25 -28.61 -28.99 -6.86
N ASP A 26 -27.88 -27.90 -6.67
CA ASP A 26 -28.50 -26.58 -6.71
C ASP A 26 -28.59 -26.14 -8.18
N ASP A 27 -29.65 -26.60 -8.83
CA ASP A 27 -30.05 -26.16 -10.16
C ASP A 27 -30.58 -24.72 -10.05
N ASN A 28 -29.67 -23.74 -9.91
CA ASN A 28 -29.98 -22.32 -10.13
C ASN A 28 -28.75 -21.42 -10.37
N PHE A 29 -27.62 -21.98 -10.83
CA PHE A 29 -26.49 -21.20 -11.32
C PHE A 29 -26.51 -21.10 -12.85
N ASN A 30 -27.58 -20.51 -13.40
CA ASN A 30 -27.61 -20.12 -14.80
C ASN A 30 -27.73 -18.60 -14.92
N ASN A 31 -26.62 -17.99 -15.36
CA ASN A 31 -26.55 -16.79 -16.18
C ASN A 31 -27.40 -15.59 -15.75
N LYS A 32 -26.79 -14.76 -14.90
CA LYS A 32 -26.75 -13.30 -15.07
C LYS A 32 -25.74 -12.68 -14.08
N CYS A 33 -24.46 -12.93 -14.29
CA CYS A 33 -23.47 -11.90 -13.97
C CYS A 33 -23.53 -10.87 -15.11
N GLU A 34 -24.64 -10.12 -15.16
CA GLU A 34 -24.58 -8.80 -15.75
C GLU A 34 -23.49 -8.06 -14.97
N LEU A 35 -22.44 -7.68 -15.69
CA LEU A 35 -21.43 -6.73 -15.23
C LEU A 35 -22.16 -5.48 -14.77
N MET A 36 -22.54 -5.45 -13.50
CA MET A 36 -22.80 -4.23 -12.75
C MET A 36 -21.43 -3.54 -12.63
N TYR A 37 -21.01 -2.87 -13.70
CA TYR A 37 -20.23 -1.65 -13.59
C TYR A 37 -21.11 -0.64 -12.85
N GLU A 38 -21.32 -0.87 -11.56
CA GLU A 38 -21.61 0.23 -10.66
C GLU A 38 -20.40 1.15 -10.79
N LYS A 39 -20.61 2.33 -11.37
CA LYS A 39 -19.80 3.51 -11.09
C LYS A 39 -19.74 3.63 -9.57
N LYS A 40 -18.76 2.99 -8.95
CA LYS A 40 -18.64 3.00 -7.50
C LYS A 40 -18.48 4.44 -7.07
N SER A 41 -19.34 4.83 -6.13
CA SER A 41 -19.25 6.11 -5.48
C SER A 41 -17.84 6.27 -4.90
N PRO A 42 -17.26 7.46 -5.02
CA PRO A 42 -15.95 7.76 -4.48
C PRO A 42 -15.91 7.57 -2.98
N GLN A 43 -14.79 7.05 -2.49
CA GLN A 43 -14.54 6.95 -1.07
C GLN A 43 -14.57 8.33 -0.41
N ILE A 44 -15.27 8.40 0.71
CA ILE A 44 -15.30 9.51 1.65
C ILE A 44 -14.17 9.22 2.64
N PHE A 45 -13.13 10.05 2.67
CA PHE A 45 -12.11 9.96 3.71
C PHE A 45 -12.57 10.84 4.86
N SER A 46 -12.80 10.26 6.04
CA SER A 46 -12.99 11.09 7.24
C SER A 46 -11.74 11.93 7.56
N LYS A 47 -10.53 11.46 7.16
CA LYS A 47 -9.24 12.19 7.16
C LYS A 47 -8.22 11.61 6.16
N ILE A 48 -7.34 12.46 5.62
CA ILE A 48 -6.16 12.05 4.83
C ILE A 48 -5.09 11.48 5.76
N SER A 49 -4.58 10.29 5.44
CA SER A 49 -3.61 9.55 6.25
C SER A 49 -2.19 9.66 5.71
N HIS A 50 -1.23 9.93 6.58
CA HIS A 50 0.19 9.95 6.22
C HIS A 50 0.80 8.55 5.99
N ASN A 51 0.05 7.50 6.32
CA ASN A 51 0.45 6.12 6.15
C ASN A 51 0.11 5.56 4.76
N ILE A 52 -0.69 6.29 3.98
CA ILE A 52 -1.16 5.88 2.66
C ILE A 52 -0.48 6.74 1.59
N SER A 53 -0.36 6.18 0.40
CA SER A 53 0.06 6.90 -0.79
C SER A 53 -1.10 7.15 -1.71
N TYR A 54 -1.07 8.31 -2.36
CA TYR A 54 -2.21 8.83 -3.09
C TYR A 54 -1.84 9.22 -4.51
N LYS A 55 -2.77 8.99 -5.44
CA LYS A 55 -2.86 9.79 -6.65
C LYS A 55 -3.64 11.04 -6.31
N LEU A 56 -3.11 12.20 -6.67
CA LEU A 56 -3.80 13.47 -6.51
C LEU A 56 -4.54 13.80 -7.80
N ARG A 57 -5.86 13.96 -7.73
CA ARG A 57 -6.68 14.30 -8.89
C ARG A 57 -7.31 15.67 -8.72
N ALA A 58 -7.16 16.55 -9.70
CA ALA A 58 -7.87 17.82 -9.71
C ALA A 58 -9.36 17.62 -10.01
N LYS A 59 -10.21 18.56 -9.58
CA LYS A 59 -11.67 18.51 -9.76
C LYS A 59 -12.12 18.26 -11.20
N ASP A 60 -11.34 18.68 -12.19
CA ASP A 60 -11.64 18.49 -13.60
C ASP A 60 -11.21 17.14 -14.20
N GLY A 61 -10.72 16.24 -13.35
CA GLY A 61 -10.37 14.86 -13.69
C GLY A 61 -8.88 14.63 -13.93
N SER A 62 -8.09 15.68 -14.12
CA SER A 62 -6.65 15.58 -14.38
C SER A 62 -5.86 15.02 -13.19
N LEU A 63 -4.80 14.26 -13.46
CA LEU A 63 -3.96 13.62 -12.46
C LEU A 63 -2.61 14.32 -12.34
N LEU A 64 -2.13 14.47 -11.10
CA LEU A 64 -0.79 14.93 -10.81
C LEU A 64 0.23 14.02 -11.50
N ALA A 65 1.06 14.63 -12.32
CA ALA A 65 2.09 14.00 -13.12
C ALA A 65 3.38 14.82 -13.08
N MET A 66 4.42 14.29 -13.70
CA MET A 66 5.71 14.94 -13.85
C MET A 66 6.11 14.98 -15.31
N ASP A 67 6.69 16.10 -15.75
CA ASP A 67 7.28 16.17 -17.08
C ASP A 67 8.59 15.35 -17.15
N ARG A 68 8.57 14.19 -17.83
CA ARG A 68 9.78 13.42 -18.15
C ARG A 68 10.42 13.83 -19.48
N LYS A 69 9.71 14.55 -20.36
CA LYS A 69 10.19 14.92 -21.72
C LYS A 69 10.81 16.31 -21.77
N GLY A 70 10.45 17.21 -20.85
CA GLY A 70 10.93 18.58 -20.78
C GLY A 70 11.58 18.88 -19.43
N ILE A 71 12.83 18.45 -19.25
CA ILE A 71 13.70 19.07 -18.25
C ILE A 71 13.88 20.54 -18.68
N ILE A 72 13.02 21.43 -18.19
CA ILE A 72 13.17 22.87 -18.42
C ILE A 72 14.21 23.35 -17.43
N SER A 73 15.37 23.77 -17.93
CA SER A 73 16.47 24.31 -17.11
C SER A 73 16.97 23.36 -16.00
N GLY A 74 16.96 22.05 -16.23
CA GLY A 74 17.46 21.07 -15.26
C GLY A 74 16.43 20.60 -14.23
N LYS A 75 15.21 21.15 -14.22
CA LYS A 75 14.18 20.87 -13.20
C LYS A 75 13.01 20.08 -13.76
N ARG A 76 12.37 19.27 -12.89
CA ARG A 76 11.23 18.40 -13.20
C ARG A 76 9.93 19.06 -12.73
N TYR A 77 9.38 19.96 -13.54
CA TYR A 77 8.19 20.73 -13.18
C TYR A 77 6.94 19.84 -13.03
N VAL A 78 6.04 20.27 -12.16
CA VAL A 78 4.77 19.58 -11.88
C VAL A 78 3.74 19.86 -12.96
N PHE A 79 2.97 18.85 -13.33
CA PHE A 79 1.91 18.95 -14.33
C PHE A 79 0.65 18.18 -13.90
N PHE A 80 -0.50 18.50 -14.50
CA PHE A 80 -1.78 17.81 -14.27
C PHE A 80 -2.38 17.32 -15.58
N ALA A 81 -2.12 16.06 -15.92
CA ALA A 81 -2.48 15.49 -17.22
C ALA A 81 -3.96 15.07 -17.28
N LYS A 82 -4.67 15.50 -18.34
CA LYS A 82 -6.06 15.08 -18.63
C LYS A 82 -6.17 13.75 -19.40
N ASP A 83 -5.25 13.49 -20.33
CA ASP A 83 -5.30 12.30 -21.21
C ASP A 83 -4.28 11.21 -20.82
N ILE A 84 -4.82 10.15 -20.22
CA ILE A 84 -4.12 9.04 -19.56
C ILE A 84 -3.24 8.16 -20.49
N PRO A 85 -3.48 7.97 -21.81
CA PRO A 85 -2.66 7.06 -22.61
C PRO A 85 -1.18 7.46 -22.71
N PHE A 86 -0.88 8.77 -22.71
CA PHE A 86 0.48 9.28 -22.90
C PHE A 86 1.24 9.50 -21.59
N HIS A 87 0.54 9.51 -20.44
CA HIS A 87 1.09 9.98 -19.16
C HIS A 87 0.94 9.00 -18.00
N THR A 88 0.47 7.77 -18.23
CA THR A 88 0.33 6.75 -17.16
C THR A 88 1.63 6.46 -16.42
N ASN A 89 2.75 6.43 -17.14
CA ASN A 89 4.09 6.25 -16.55
C ASN A 89 4.63 7.49 -15.83
N ASP A 90 3.92 8.61 -15.93
CA ASP A 90 4.31 9.92 -15.41
C ASP A 90 3.45 10.37 -14.22
N VAL A 91 2.38 9.63 -13.90
CA VAL A 91 1.55 9.91 -12.72
C VAL A 91 2.40 9.80 -11.46
N VAL A 92 2.40 10.87 -10.67
CA VAL A 92 3.17 10.95 -9.44
C VAL A 92 2.31 10.51 -8.28
N ILE A 93 2.74 9.41 -7.63
CA ILE A 93 2.20 8.99 -6.35
C ILE A 93 2.82 9.84 -5.26
N ILE A 94 1.97 10.50 -4.46
CA ILE A 94 2.42 11.33 -3.35
C ILE A 94 2.24 10.64 -2.00
N LYS A 95 3.08 11.04 -1.04
CA LYS A 95 2.98 10.64 0.37
C LYS A 95 3.36 11.81 1.27
N PHE A 96 2.64 11.94 2.39
CA PHE A 96 2.96 12.88 3.48
C PHE A 96 3.83 12.21 4.55
N TYR A 97 4.74 12.97 5.16
CA TYR A 97 5.67 12.46 6.19
C TYR A 97 5.13 12.54 7.63
N GLY A 98 3.94 13.08 7.82
CA GLY A 98 3.21 13.20 9.07
C GLY A 98 1.77 13.59 8.77
N ASP A 99 0.92 13.75 9.79
CA ASP A 99 -0.50 14.09 9.58
C ASP A 99 -0.63 15.48 8.89
N PRO A 100 -1.14 15.54 7.66
CA PRO A 100 -1.26 16.81 6.93
C PRO A 100 -2.45 17.66 7.39
N SER A 101 -3.33 17.14 8.25
CA SER A 101 -4.41 17.93 8.87
C SER A 101 -3.94 18.73 10.09
N GLU A 102 -2.80 18.34 10.68
CA GLU A 102 -2.25 18.98 11.90
C GLU A 102 -1.13 19.98 11.59
N GLY A 103 -0.68 20.08 10.33
CA GLY A 103 0.34 21.06 9.92
C GLY A 103 0.96 20.78 8.55
N GLY A 104 1.94 21.60 8.18
CA GLY A 104 2.65 21.47 6.91
C GLY A 104 3.59 20.27 6.88
N GLN A 105 3.32 19.32 5.98
CA GLN A 105 4.08 18.08 5.86
C GLN A 105 4.89 18.03 4.56
N LEU A 106 6.06 17.40 4.62
CA LEU A 106 6.83 17.12 3.41
C LEU A 106 6.02 16.22 2.49
N VAL A 107 5.91 16.64 1.24
CA VAL A 107 5.30 15.85 0.17
C VAL A 107 6.42 15.22 -0.62
N THR A 108 6.51 13.89 -0.59
CA THR A 108 7.33 13.16 -1.54
C THR A 108 6.48 12.72 -2.69
N GLY A 109 6.99 12.92 -3.90
CA GLY A 109 6.43 12.41 -5.13
C GLY A 109 7.60 12.10 -6.05
N TYR A 110 7.54 10.96 -6.75
CA TYR A 110 8.57 10.44 -7.65
C TYR A 110 9.80 9.78 -6.97
N LYS A 111 10.19 8.62 -7.50
CA LYS A 111 11.41 7.87 -7.17
C LYS A 111 12.06 7.44 -8.49
N GLU A 112 13.26 7.94 -8.75
CA GLU A 112 14.06 7.49 -9.91
C GLU A 112 14.80 6.18 -9.61
N ASN A 113 15.20 5.99 -8.35
CA ASN A 113 15.77 4.76 -7.83
C ASN A 113 15.53 4.68 -6.30
N LYS A 114 15.99 3.60 -5.67
CA LYS A 114 15.79 3.33 -4.24
C LYS A 114 16.46 4.32 -3.26
N TYR A 115 17.39 5.16 -3.74
CA TYR A 115 18.18 6.06 -2.91
C TYR A 115 17.73 7.51 -3.03
N ASP A 116 17.24 7.90 -4.21
CA ASP A 116 16.80 9.26 -4.47
C ASP A 116 15.36 9.48 -3.98
N LYS A 117 15.22 10.39 -3.01
CA LYS A 117 13.92 10.92 -2.58
C LYS A 117 13.72 12.30 -3.17
N TYR A 118 12.65 12.45 -3.94
CA TYR A 118 12.26 13.72 -4.50
C TYR A 118 11.18 14.39 -3.63
N PHE A 119 11.32 15.69 -3.47
CA PHE A 119 10.43 16.57 -2.72
C PHE A 119 9.97 17.71 -3.60
N LEU A 120 8.86 18.32 -3.21
CA LEU A 120 8.28 19.45 -3.93
C LEU A 120 8.96 20.76 -3.51
N TYR A 121 9.35 21.58 -4.49
CA TYR A 121 9.95 22.90 -4.27
C TYR A 121 9.26 23.97 -5.13
N ALA A 122 9.27 25.21 -4.65
CA ALA A 122 8.96 26.39 -5.44
C ALA A 122 10.18 26.86 -6.25
N ASN A 123 9.95 27.50 -7.40
CA ASN A 123 11.01 28.10 -8.21
C ASN A 123 11.49 29.47 -7.73
N GLY A 124 10.87 30.02 -6.70
CA GLY A 124 11.26 31.28 -6.08
C GLY A 124 10.61 31.49 -4.70
N PRO A 125 11.04 32.50 -3.95
CA PRO A 125 10.55 32.80 -2.60
C PRO A 125 9.26 33.64 -2.57
N GLU A 126 8.70 34.00 -3.73
CA GLU A 126 7.56 34.91 -3.86
C GLU A 126 6.33 34.42 -3.08
N THR A 127 5.67 35.35 -2.38
CA THR A 127 4.45 35.09 -1.60
C THR A 127 3.17 35.34 -2.39
N SER A 128 3.29 35.71 -3.67
CA SER A 128 2.15 35.87 -4.57
C SER A 128 1.89 34.64 -5.42
N TRP A 129 2.95 34.12 -6.06
CA TRP A 129 2.83 33.06 -7.05
C TRP A 129 4.21 32.45 -7.35
N ASN A 130 4.28 31.12 -7.51
CA ASN A 130 5.48 30.41 -7.96
C ASN A 130 5.15 29.13 -8.73
N TRP A 131 5.95 28.79 -9.74
CA TRP A 131 5.96 27.45 -10.30
C TRP A 131 6.54 26.45 -9.31
N ILE A 132 6.18 25.19 -9.46
CA ILE A 132 6.66 24.12 -8.59
C ILE A 132 7.28 22.96 -9.37
N TYR A 133 8.26 22.31 -8.76
CA TYR A 133 9.01 21.21 -9.37
C TYR A 133 9.45 20.19 -8.32
N TRP A 134 9.74 18.98 -8.80
CA TRP A 134 10.33 17.90 -8.02
C TRP A 134 11.85 17.99 -8.05
N ASP A 135 12.49 17.91 -6.88
CA ASP A 135 13.94 17.83 -6.79
C ASP A 135 14.41 16.91 -5.67
N LYS A 136 15.65 16.42 -5.79
CA LYS A 136 16.25 15.55 -4.79
C LYS A 136 16.44 16.29 -3.46
N ALA A 137 16.40 15.54 -2.38
CA ALA A 137 16.69 16.04 -1.04
C ALA A 137 18.05 16.76 -1.01
N GLY A 138 18.05 18.05 -0.71
CA GLY A 138 19.28 18.84 -0.53
C GLY A 138 19.85 19.50 -1.79
N GLU A 139 19.29 19.24 -2.99
CA GLU A 139 19.74 19.90 -4.23
C GLU A 139 19.18 21.32 -4.41
N SER A 140 18.03 21.60 -3.78
CA SER A 140 17.41 22.93 -3.75
C SER A 140 17.46 23.55 -2.36
N SER A 141 17.38 24.88 -2.29
CA SER A 141 17.35 25.63 -1.02
C SER A 141 16.20 25.16 -0.13
N LYS A 142 16.49 24.99 1.16
CA LYS A 142 15.49 24.60 2.18
C LYS A 142 14.37 25.62 2.32
N GLU A 143 14.61 26.88 1.99
CA GLU A 143 13.62 27.96 2.03
C GLU A 143 12.55 27.81 0.94
N LEU A 144 12.88 27.11 -0.15
CA LEU A 144 11.97 26.86 -1.27
C LEU A 144 11.22 25.53 -1.13
N LEU A 145 11.50 24.77 -0.07
CA LEU A 145 10.92 23.44 0.17
C LEU A 145 9.46 23.58 0.57
N ILE A 146 8.58 22.94 -0.20
CA ILE A 146 7.14 23.01 0.03
C ILE A 146 6.71 21.96 1.04
N ARG A 147 6.05 22.44 2.10
CA ARG A 147 5.39 21.62 3.12
C ARG A 147 3.89 21.89 3.05
N MET A 148 3.11 20.88 2.69
CA MET A 148 1.67 21.02 2.48
C MET A 148 0.90 20.60 3.72
N ARG A 149 0.01 21.47 4.20
CA ARG A 149 -1.15 21.08 5.01
C ARG A 149 -2.35 20.84 4.09
N VAL A 150 -3.28 20.00 4.54
CA VAL A 150 -4.48 19.62 3.78
C VAL A 150 -5.72 20.12 4.52
N GLU A 151 -6.56 20.86 3.82
CA GLU A 151 -7.80 21.42 4.36
C GLU A 151 -9.01 20.87 3.58
N TYR A 152 -9.99 20.31 4.30
CA TYR A 152 -11.25 19.86 3.73
C TYR A 152 -12.07 21.05 3.22
N ALA A 153 -12.55 20.96 1.98
CA ALA A 153 -13.28 22.03 1.30
C ALA A 153 -14.71 21.64 0.91
N GLY A 154 -15.10 20.38 1.07
CA GLY A 154 -16.45 19.89 0.78
C GLY A 154 -16.44 18.53 0.10
N GLN A 155 -17.56 18.18 -0.51
CA GLN A 155 -17.76 16.87 -1.14
C GLN A 155 -18.16 17.02 -2.61
N SER A 156 -17.80 16.04 -3.42
CA SER A 156 -18.20 15.90 -4.82
C SER A 156 -18.73 14.50 -5.12
N ILE A 157 -19.29 14.32 -6.32
CA ILE A 157 -19.70 13.00 -6.83
C ILE A 157 -18.49 12.05 -6.99
N VAL A 158 -17.26 12.56 -6.98
CA VAL A 158 -16.01 11.79 -7.10
C VAL A 158 -15.10 11.86 -5.85
N GLY A 159 -15.61 12.38 -4.73
CA GLY A 159 -15.03 12.20 -3.40
C GLY A 159 -14.95 13.50 -2.63
N ASP A 160 -14.34 13.43 -1.45
CA ASP A 160 -14.03 14.62 -0.66
C ASP A 160 -13.01 15.50 -1.37
N LEU A 161 -13.30 16.80 -1.37
CA LEU A 161 -12.50 17.83 -2.00
C LEU A 161 -11.64 18.53 -0.96
N TYR A 162 -10.38 18.74 -1.30
CA TYR A 162 -9.38 19.31 -0.42
C TYR A 162 -8.61 20.42 -1.11
N LYS A 163 -8.11 21.36 -0.29
CA LYS A 163 -7.07 22.32 -0.66
C LYS A 163 -5.73 21.83 -0.10
N LEU A 164 -4.67 21.95 -0.88
CA LEU A 164 -3.29 21.75 -0.42
C LEU A 164 -2.65 23.12 -0.24
N ILE A 165 -2.11 23.38 0.95
CA ILE A 165 -1.74 24.72 1.39
C ILE A 165 -0.31 24.68 1.93
N TRP A 166 0.52 25.58 1.43
CA TRP A 166 1.89 25.81 1.88
C TRP A 166 1.97 27.15 2.60
N ASP A 167 2.46 27.15 3.83
CA ASP A 167 2.84 28.39 4.51
C ASP A 167 4.22 28.85 4.00
N ASN A 168 4.23 29.89 3.17
CA ASN A 168 5.45 30.57 2.73
C ASN A 168 5.64 31.86 3.55
N ASN A 169 6.41 31.77 4.63
CA ASN A 169 6.77 32.90 5.49
C ASN A 169 5.56 33.70 6.03
N GLY A 170 4.54 32.99 6.51
CA GLY A 170 3.29 33.57 7.04
C GLY A 170 2.24 33.87 5.99
N THR A 171 2.48 33.51 4.72
CA THR A 171 1.50 33.62 3.64
C THR A 171 1.05 32.24 3.20
N ASP A 172 -0.26 31.96 3.31
CA ASP A 172 -0.85 30.76 2.75
C ASP A 172 -0.81 30.81 1.21
N MET A 173 -0.15 29.81 0.63
CA MET A 173 0.00 29.57 -0.79
C MET A 173 -0.69 28.25 -1.14
N PHE A 174 -1.65 28.26 -2.05
CA PHE A 174 -2.43 27.08 -2.41
C PHE A 174 -1.87 26.42 -3.66
N LEU A 175 -1.86 25.08 -3.68
CA LEU A 175 -1.57 24.32 -4.89
C LEU A 175 -2.64 24.59 -5.96
N CYS A 176 -2.17 24.92 -7.15
CA CYS A 176 -2.99 25.27 -8.29
C CYS A 176 -2.57 24.49 -9.51
N ARG A 177 -3.53 24.32 -10.41
CA ARG A 177 -3.33 23.89 -11.79
C ARG A 177 -3.63 25.07 -12.71
N ALA A 178 -2.75 25.33 -13.68
CA ALA A 178 -2.96 26.29 -14.75
C ALA A 178 -3.78 25.69 -15.92
N ASP A 179 -4.31 26.55 -16.78
CA ASP A 179 -5.09 26.12 -17.96
C ASP A 179 -4.26 25.24 -18.91
N ASP A 180 -2.98 25.56 -19.03
CA ASP A 180 -1.96 24.80 -19.76
C ASP A 180 -1.37 23.64 -18.94
N GLU A 181 -2.10 23.21 -17.90
CA GLU A 181 -1.85 22.01 -17.07
C GLU A 181 -0.65 22.06 -16.13
N TRP A 182 0.15 23.14 -16.13
CA TRP A 182 1.26 23.29 -15.19
C TRP A 182 0.80 23.47 -13.74
N GLY A 183 1.54 22.87 -12.82
CA GLY A 183 1.35 23.04 -11.38
C GLY A 183 2.08 24.28 -10.86
N TYR A 184 1.40 25.07 -10.05
CA TYR A 184 1.96 26.24 -9.37
C TYR A 184 1.38 26.39 -7.97
N VAL A 185 1.89 27.34 -7.20
CA VAL A 185 1.32 27.79 -5.94
C VAL A 185 0.96 29.27 -6.01
N SER A 186 -0.16 29.67 -5.42
CA SER A 186 -0.66 31.06 -5.45
C SER A 186 -1.32 31.42 -4.12
N SER A 187 -1.21 32.67 -3.68
CA SER A 187 -1.94 33.17 -2.51
C SER A 187 -3.36 33.66 -2.83
N LYS A 188 -3.74 33.69 -4.11
CA LYS A 188 -5.04 34.20 -4.59
C LYS A 188 -5.96 33.13 -5.14
N ASP A 189 -5.37 32.12 -5.77
CA ASP A 189 -6.10 31.06 -6.48
C ASP A 189 -5.90 29.73 -5.76
N TYR A 190 -6.79 28.77 -6.00
CA TYR A 190 -6.62 27.40 -5.53
C TYR A 190 -7.27 26.41 -6.48
N THR A 191 -6.74 25.20 -6.52
CA THR A 191 -7.41 24.05 -7.16
C THR A 191 -7.91 23.10 -6.08
N LEU A 192 -9.10 22.54 -6.30
CA LEU A 192 -9.65 21.50 -5.43
C LEU A 192 -9.20 20.13 -5.93
N PHE A 193 -8.78 19.30 -5.00
CA PHE A 193 -8.27 17.96 -5.29
C PHE A 193 -9.03 16.89 -4.54
N THR A 194 -9.16 15.71 -5.15
CA THR A 194 -9.48 14.47 -4.46
C THR A 194 -8.19 13.66 -4.28
N PHE A 195 -8.12 12.90 -3.19
CA PHE A 195 -7.07 11.93 -2.94
C PHE A 195 -7.60 10.55 -3.27
N GLU A 196 -6.93 9.84 -4.17
CA GLU A 196 -7.27 8.45 -4.51
C GLU A 196 -6.20 7.53 -3.93
N SER A 197 -6.58 6.62 -3.05
CA SER A 197 -5.65 5.62 -2.53
C SER A 197 -5.06 4.79 -3.67
N CYS A 198 -3.76 4.56 -3.61
CA CYS A 198 -3.10 3.66 -4.55
C CYS A 198 -3.36 2.22 -4.14
N PHE A 199 -4.29 1.57 -4.85
CA PHE A 199 -4.38 0.12 -4.83
C PHE A 199 -3.34 -0.49 -5.76
N ILE A 200 -2.87 -1.68 -5.41
CA ILE A 200 -1.95 -2.47 -6.21
C ILE A 200 -2.76 -3.60 -6.85
N ASP A 201 -2.66 -3.73 -8.17
CA ASP A 201 -3.26 -4.85 -8.89
C ASP A 201 -2.55 -6.15 -8.50
N GLN A 202 -3.33 -7.23 -8.32
CA GLN A 202 -2.79 -8.55 -8.04
C GLN A 202 -1.71 -9.01 -9.04
N ASN A 203 -1.83 -8.67 -10.33
CA ASN A 203 -0.83 -9.03 -11.33
C ASN A 203 0.48 -8.28 -11.10
N ASP A 204 0.43 -7.01 -10.71
CA ASP A 204 1.64 -6.24 -10.37
C ASP A 204 2.37 -6.86 -9.17
N ILE A 205 1.60 -7.30 -8.15
CA ILE A 205 2.15 -8.05 -7.01
C ILE A 205 2.79 -9.35 -7.49
N PHE A 206 2.09 -10.12 -8.32
CA PHE A 206 2.57 -11.40 -8.82
C PHE A 206 3.87 -11.24 -9.61
N GLU A 207 3.91 -10.31 -10.56
CA GLU A 207 5.08 -10.01 -11.37
C GLU A 207 6.24 -9.53 -10.49
N LYS A 208 5.98 -8.63 -9.53
CA LYS A 208 7.02 -8.15 -8.62
C LYS A 208 7.62 -9.29 -7.79
N LEU A 209 6.78 -10.14 -7.22
CA LEU A 209 7.22 -11.29 -6.41
C LEU A 209 7.93 -12.34 -7.28
N LYS A 210 7.46 -12.61 -8.51
CA LYS A 210 8.16 -13.52 -9.44
C LYS A 210 9.50 -12.99 -9.91
N ASN A 211 9.61 -11.69 -10.17
CA ASN A 211 10.89 -11.09 -10.54
C ASN A 211 11.89 -11.10 -9.37
N THR A 212 11.38 -11.02 -8.15
CA THR A 212 12.20 -11.06 -6.93
C THR A 212 12.61 -12.48 -6.56
N TRP A 213 11.69 -13.44 -6.66
CA TRP A 213 11.89 -14.85 -6.35
C TRP A 213 11.26 -15.74 -7.45
N PRO A 214 11.99 -16.01 -8.54
CA PRO A 214 11.44 -16.71 -9.71
C PRO A 214 10.88 -18.11 -9.42
N THR A 215 11.51 -18.82 -8.48
CA THR A 215 11.18 -20.20 -8.12
C THR A 215 10.06 -20.33 -7.10
N ALA A 216 9.67 -19.24 -6.42
CA ALA A 216 8.66 -19.31 -5.37
C ALA A 216 7.26 -19.57 -5.96
N GLU A 217 6.49 -20.44 -5.32
CA GLU A 217 5.07 -20.60 -5.65
C GLU A 217 4.27 -19.44 -5.04
N ILE A 218 3.50 -18.72 -5.84
CA ILE A 218 2.73 -17.55 -5.38
C ILE A 218 1.25 -17.84 -5.52
N TYR A 219 0.53 -17.75 -4.40
CA TYR A 219 -0.90 -17.98 -4.31
C TYR A 219 -1.60 -16.71 -3.83
N PHE A 220 -2.74 -16.42 -4.44
CA PHE A 220 -3.68 -15.43 -3.97
C PHE A 220 -5.00 -16.14 -3.65
N HIS A 221 -5.61 -15.79 -2.52
CA HIS A 221 -6.86 -16.43 -2.12
C HIS A 221 -8.01 -16.16 -3.11
N MET A 222 -8.05 -14.96 -3.70
CA MET A 222 -9.03 -14.58 -4.72
C MET A 222 -8.34 -14.16 -6.02
N LYS A 223 -9.05 -14.34 -7.14
CA LYS A 223 -8.57 -13.93 -8.47
C LYS A 223 -9.02 -12.51 -8.80
N LYS A 224 -8.15 -11.74 -9.46
CA LYS A 224 -8.39 -10.37 -9.97
C LYS A 224 -8.76 -9.38 -8.87
N GLN A 225 -7.92 -9.34 -7.84
CA GLN A 225 -8.14 -8.52 -6.67
C GLN A 225 -7.17 -7.36 -6.62
N ASN A 226 -7.62 -6.22 -6.10
CA ASN A 226 -6.72 -5.12 -5.75
C ASN A 226 -6.37 -5.22 -4.28
N TYR A 227 -5.19 -4.71 -3.91
CA TYR A 227 -4.71 -4.69 -2.54
C TYR A 227 -4.36 -3.27 -2.11
N GLU A 228 -4.54 -2.97 -0.84
CA GLU A 228 -4.04 -1.73 -0.25
C GLU A 228 -2.53 -1.86 -0.01
N ALA A 229 -1.75 -0.93 -0.57
CA ALA A 229 -0.36 -0.80 -0.21
C ALA A 229 -0.20 -0.52 1.30
N ILE A 230 0.85 -1.04 1.92
CA ILE A 230 1.03 -0.90 3.37
C ILE A 230 2.39 -0.29 3.73
N SER A 231 2.39 0.56 4.77
CA SER A 231 3.59 1.25 5.26
C SER A 231 4.20 0.56 6.48
N ASN A 232 5.48 0.79 6.74
CA ASN A 232 6.15 0.30 7.96
C ASN A 232 5.49 0.77 9.26
N ILE A 233 4.87 1.95 9.26
CA ILE A 233 4.14 2.47 10.43
C ILE A 233 2.92 1.59 10.67
N THR A 234 2.10 1.37 9.63
CA THR A 234 0.91 0.51 9.70
C THR A 234 1.25 -0.94 10.05
N ILE A 235 2.36 -1.48 9.54
CA ILE A 235 2.86 -2.80 9.95
C ILE A 235 3.08 -2.88 11.47
N ASN A 236 3.70 -1.84 12.04
CA ASN A 236 3.95 -1.78 13.48
C ASN A 236 2.68 -1.51 14.30
N GLU A 237 1.73 -0.74 13.78
CA GLU A 237 0.41 -0.53 14.39
C GLU A 237 -0.34 -1.87 14.51
N ILE A 238 -0.46 -2.62 13.41
CA ILE A 238 -1.08 -3.96 13.38
C ILE A 238 -0.38 -4.90 14.34
N TYR A 239 0.96 -4.88 14.39
CA TYR A 239 1.72 -5.71 15.33
C TYR A 239 1.35 -5.40 16.78
N ASN A 240 1.31 -4.12 17.17
CA ASN A 240 0.93 -3.72 18.52
C ASN A 240 -0.51 -4.15 18.85
N GLU A 241 -1.44 -4.02 17.90
CA GLU A 241 -2.84 -4.41 18.06
C GLU A 241 -3.02 -5.93 18.20
N SER A 242 -2.16 -6.72 17.53
CA SER A 242 -2.21 -8.19 17.59
C SER A 242 -1.85 -8.76 18.97
N GLY A 243 -1.11 -8.01 19.79
CA GLY A 243 -0.61 -8.49 21.08
C GLY A 243 0.42 -9.62 20.99
N LEU A 244 1.02 -9.83 19.82
CA LEU A 244 2.03 -10.89 19.58
C LEU A 244 3.30 -10.71 20.42
N ASP A 245 3.57 -9.50 20.91
CA ASP A 245 4.68 -9.16 21.82
C ASP A 245 4.64 -9.94 23.15
N LYS A 246 3.47 -10.46 23.52
CA LYS A 246 3.25 -11.24 24.75
C LYS A 246 3.53 -12.73 24.59
N TYR A 247 3.82 -13.19 23.38
CA TYR A 247 3.99 -14.60 23.06
C TYR A 247 5.45 -14.89 22.68
N LYS A 248 5.82 -16.16 22.81
CA LYS A 248 7.12 -16.70 22.38
C LYS A 248 6.88 -17.97 21.59
N ILE A 249 7.78 -18.27 20.66
CA ILE A 249 7.75 -19.53 19.95
C ILE A 249 7.80 -20.69 20.95
N ARG A 250 6.93 -21.67 20.72
CA ARG A 250 6.89 -22.95 21.41
C ARG A 250 6.70 -24.03 20.36
N ASP A 251 7.60 -24.99 20.37
CA ASP A 251 7.54 -26.14 19.47
C ASP A 251 6.12 -26.74 19.49
N TYR A 252 5.60 -27.01 18.30
CA TYR A 252 4.29 -27.62 18.01
C TYR A 252 3.04 -26.85 18.43
N SER A 253 3.12 -25.90 19.35
CA SER A 253 1.94 -25.22 19.93
C SER A 253 1.81 -23.76 19.53
N PHE A 254 2.93 -23.10 19.20
CA PHE A 254 2.94 -21.73 18.68
C PHE A 254 4.25 -21.46 17.94
N THR A 255 4.27 -21.75 16.65
CA THR A 255 5.43 -21.68 15.75
C THR A 255 5.49 -20.35 15.01
N SER A 256 6.54 -20.13 14.20
CA SER A 256 6.65 -18.94 13.34
C SER A 256 5.48 -18.81 12.35
N GLU A 257 4.89 -19.93 11.92
CA GLU A 257 3.68 -19.96 11.10
C GLU A 257 2.47 -19.38 11.84
N ASP A 258 2.28 -19.77 13.11
CA ASP A 258 1.18 -19.27 13.93
C ASP A 258 1.28 -17.75 14.16
N PHE A 259 2.49 -17.24 14.40
CA PHE A 259 2.72 -15.79 14.46
C PHE A 259 2.29 -15.08 13.16
N CYS A 260 2.62 -15.66 12.00
CA CYS A 260 2.30 -15.07 10.69
C CYS A 260 0.81 -15.07 10.40
N TYR A 261 0.10 -16.16 10.77
CA TYR A 261 -1.35 -16.24 10.63
C TYR A 261 -2.08 -15.28 11.55
N VAL A 262 -1.71 -15.21 12.83
CA VAL A 262 -2.29 -14.25 13.78
C VAL A 262 -2.08 -12.82 13.28
N TYR A 263 -0.87 -12.50 12.81
CA TYR A 263 -0.58 -11.19 12.25
C TYR A 263 -1.42 -10.88 11.00
N LYS A 264 -1.51 -11.82 10.04
CA LYS A 264 -2.30 -11.65 8.81
C LYS A 264 -3.79 -11.47 9.12
N SER A 265 -4.32 -12.22 10.09
CA SER A 265 -5.70 -12.06 10.57
C SER A 265 -5.93 -10.68 11.19
N GLU A 266 -5.00 -10.19 12.03
CA GLU A 266 -5.12 -8.85 12.61
C GLU A 266 -4.99 -7.76 11.52
N ALA A 267 -4.15 -7.95 10.50
CA ALA A 267 -4.07 -7.03 9.37
C ALA A 267 -5.41 -6.91 8.61
N SER A 268 -6.12 -8.03 8.42
CA SER A 268 -7.47 -8.02 7.83
C SER A 268 -8.49 -7.33 8.74
N LYS A 269 -8.43 -7.56 10.05
CA LYS A 269 -9.29 -6.88 11.04
C LYS A 269 -9.03 -5.37 11.09
N HIS A 270 -7.76 -4.96 11.05
CA HIS A 270 -7.37 -3.55 10.98
C HIS A 270 -7.92 -2.90 9.69
N ALA A 271 -7.76 -3.54 8.53
CA ALA A 271 -8.30 -3.04 7.26
C ALA A 271 -9.83 -2.87 7.32
N TYR A 272 -10.55 -3.84 7.89
CA TYR A 272 -11.99 -3.77 8.09
C TYR A 272 -12.39 -2.59 8.99
N ASN A 273 -11.72 -2.42 10.13
CA ASN A 273 -12.01 -1.34 11.08
C ASN A 273 -11.68 0.05 10.52
N LYS A 274 -10.77 0.14 9.54
CA LYS A 274 -10.44 1.36 8.80
C LYS A 274 -11.36 1.59 7.58
N GLU A 275 -12.36 0.74 7.39
CA GLU A 275 -13.31 0.80 6.26
C GLU A 275 -12.61 0.78 4.89
N LEU A 276 -11.48 0.06 4.79
CA LEU A 276 -10.75 -0.06 3.54
C LEU A 276 -11.54 -0.92 2.54
N THR A 277 -11.46 -0.55 1.26
CA THR A 277 -12.17 -1.29 0.20
C THR A 277 -11.46 -2.59 -0.17
N HIS A 278 -10.16 -2.69 0.09
CA HIS A 278 -9.36 -3.87 -0.19
C HIS A 278 -8.53 -4.26 1.05
N GLY A 279 -8.15 -5.55 1.12
CA GLY A 279 -7.20 -6.00 2.13
C GLY A 279 -5.80 -5.48 1.83
N TYR A 280 -4.96 -5.34 2.87
CA TYR A 280 -3.57 -4.97 2.67
C TYR A 280 -2.81 -6.00 1.84
N ALA A 281 -1.83 -5.55 1.06
CA ALA A 281 -0.85 -6.36 0.35
C ALA A 281 0.13 -7.02 1.33
N VAL A 282 -0.39 -7.87 2.23
CA VAL A 282 0.34 -8.60 3.27
C VAL A 282 0.08 -10.08 3.08
N GLY A 283 1.15 -10.85 2.86
CA GLY A 283 1.11 -12.30 2.73
C GLY A 283 1.89 -13.02 3.83
N ILE A 284 1.87 -14.34 3.75
CA ILE A 284 2.73 -15.26 4.51
C ILE A 284 3.73 -15.86 3.53
N MET A 285 5.00 -15.86 3.90
CA MET A 285 6.11 -16.37 3.13
C MET A 285 6.78 -17.50 3.88
N TYR A 286 6.84 -18.68 3.26
CA TYR A 286 7.52 -19.86 3.77
C TYR A 286 8.91 -19.98 3.14
N PHE A 287 9.90 -20.32 3.95
CA PHE A 287 11.29 -20.46 3.55
C PHE A 287 11.98 -21.58 4.33
N THR A 288 13.11 -22.03 3.83
CA THR A 288 13.96 -23.03 4.48
C THR A 288 15.27 -22.37 4.91
N GLN A 289 15.65 -22.51 6.17
CA GLN A 289 16.92 -22.03 6.71
C GLN A 289 18.07 -22.99 6.38
N ASN A 290 19.31 -22.56 6.66
CA ASN A 290 20.52 -23.33 6.35
C ASN A 290 20.60 -24.68 7.10
N ASP A 291 19.93 -24.81 8.24
CA ASP A 291 19.82 -26.04 9.02
C ASP A 291 18.65 -26.94 8.59
N ASN A 292 18.02 -26.63 7.45
CA ASN A 292 16.82 -27.25 6.91
C ASN A 292 15.54 -27.06 7.75
N THR A 293 15.53 -26.13 8.71
CA THR A 293 14.30 -25.76 9.40
C THR A 293 13.39 -24.95 8.49
N ILE A 294 12.10 -25.27 8.49
CA ILE A 294 11.09 -24.52 7.76
C ILE A 294 10.60 -23.38 8.66
N GLY A 295 10.63 -22.17 8.14
CA GLY A 295 10.15 -20.97 8.81
C GLY A 295 9.08 -20.26 8.01
N ALA A 296 8.32 -19.41 8.69
CA ALA A 296 7.39 -18.48 8.07
C ALA A 296 7.65 -17.05 8.58
N VAL A 297 7.48 -16.08 7.68
CA VAL A 297 7.46 -14.65 7.96
C VAL A 297 6.34 -14.00 7.17
N ASN A 298 5.94 -12.78 7.51
CA ASN A 298 5.04 -12.01 6.65
C ASN A 298 5.83 -11.32 5.54
N VAL A 299 5.25 -11.23 4.35
CA VAL A 299 5.75 -10.40 3.26
C VAL A 299 4.76 -9.28 3.02
N PHE A 300 5.23 -8.07 2.71
CA PHE A 300 4.33 -6.97 2.38
C PHE A 300 4.88 -6.08 1.28
N ILE A 301 3.97 -5.38 0.60
CA ILE A 301 4.28 -4.50 -0.52
C ILE A 301 3.87 -3.08 -0.18
N ASP A 302 4.81 -2.15 -0.31
CA ASP A 302 4.56 -0.73 -0.10
C ASP A 302 3.99 -0.07 -1.36
N SER A 303 3.68 1.22 -1.25
CA SER A 303 3.08 1.99 -2.35
C SER A 303 4.02 2.26 -3.52
N SER A 304 5.30 1.95 -3.38
CA SER A 304 6.30 2.00 -4.46
C SER A 304 6.51 0.64 -5.12
N LEU A 305 5.67 -0.35 -4.79
CA LEU A 305 5.85 -1.76 -5.16
C LEU A 305 7.18 -2.33 -4.66
N ASP A 306 7.74 -1.77 -3.58
CA ASP A 306 8.90 -2.35 -2.93
C ASP A 306 8.44 -3.49 -2.01
N VAL A 307 9.17 -4.61 -2.06
CA VAL A 307 8.86 -5.81 -1.28
C VAL A 307 9.68 -5.79 0.01
N TYR A 308 9.00 -6.03 1.13
CA TYR A 308 9.59 -6.11 2.45
C TYR A 308 9.14 -7.38 3.16
N ILE A 309 9.92 -7.77 4.14
CA ILE A 309 9.66 -8.92 5.00
C ILE A 309 9.47 -8.39 6.41
N PHE A 310 8.41 -8.83 7.06
CA PHE A 310 8.16 -8.58 8.46
C PHE A 310 8.29 -9.89 9.21
N ASN A 311 9.23 -9.94 10.16
CA ASN A 311 9.31 -11.02 11.11
C ASN A 311 8.49 -10.64 12.36
N PRO A 312 7.30 -11.24 12.56
CA PRO A 312 6.46 -10.95 13.72
C PRO A 312 7.03 -11.46 15.05
N GLU A 313 7.93 -12.45 15.04
CA GLU A 313 8.59 -12.91 16.27
C GLU A 313 9.51 -11.82 16.85
N PHE A 314 10.33 -11.20 16.00
CA PHE A 314 11.33 -10.21 16.41
C PHE A 314 10.91 -8.76 16.18
N ARG A 315 9.69 -8.53 15.68
CA ARG A 315 9.19 -7.21 15.29
C ARG A 315 10.17 -6.46 14.36
N SER A 316 10.74 -7.17 13.38
CA SER A 316 11.75 -6.62 12.50
C SER A 316 11.24 -6.52 11.07
N ILE A 317 11.40 -5.34 10.45
CA ILE A 317 11.14 -5.12 9.03
C ILE A 317 12.48 -5.18 8.29
N ILE A 318 12.57 -6.10 7.32
CA ILE A 318 13.76 -6.40 6.54
C ILE A 318 13.46 -6.07 5.07
N LYS A 319 14.38 -5.40 4.39
CA LYS A 319 14.27 -5.19 2.94
C LYS A 319 14.59 -6.49 2.23
N VAL A 320 13.90 -6.78 1.12
CA VAL A 320 14.10 -8.03 0.40
C VAL A 320 15.55 -8.30 -0.02
N LYS A 321 16.31 -7.25 -0.33
CA LYS A 321 17.75 -7.35 -0.68
C LYS A 321 18.66 -7.82 0.46
N ASP A 322 18.18 -7.71 1.70
CA ASP A 322 18.91 -8.04 2.93
C ASP A 322 18.36 -9.35 3.54
N TRP A 323 17.61 -10.13 2.76
CA TRP A 323 17.03 -11.40 3.18
C TRP A 323 17.71 -12.57 2.48
N ASP A 324 18.23 -13.49 3.29
CA ASP A 324 19.14 -14.53 2.82
C ASP A 324 18.43 -15.81 2.36
N TYR A 325 17.16 -16.00 2.72
CA TYR A 325 16.46 -17.28 2.54
C TYR A 325 15.44 -17.23 1.39
N PRO A 326 15.69 -17.85 0.23
CA PRO A 326 14.71 -17.85 -0.85
C PRO A 326 13.42 -18.55 -0.40
N PRO A 327 12.24 -17.97 -0.68
CA PRO A 327 10.99 -18.59 -0.30
C PRO A 327 10.62 -19.74 -1.22
N SER A 328 10.02 -20.78 -0.63
CA SER A 328 9.39 -21.87 -1.38
C SER A 328 7.97 -21.49 -1.79
N LYS A 329 7.23 -20.80 -0.92
CA LYS A 329 5.81 -20.47 -1.11
C LYS A 329 5.46 -19.12 -0.50
N ILE A 330 4.62 -18.37 -1.20
CA ILE A 330 4.03 -17.10 -0.74
C ILE A 330 2.51 -17.18 -0.89
N ILE A 331 1.78 -16.84 0.17
CA ILE A 331 0.32 -16.77 0.21
C ILE A 331 -0.08 -15.33 0.51
N MET A 332 -0.59 -14.63 -0.50
CA MET A 332 -1.08 -13.25 -0.40
C MET A 332 -2.54 -13.19 0.02
#